data_AF-A0A9X0BL65-F1
#
_entry.id   AF-A0A9X0BL65-F1
#
_cell.length_a   1.000
_cell.length_b   1.000
_cell.length_c   1.000
_cell.angle_alpha   90.00
_cell.angle_beta   90.00
_cell.angle_gamma   90.00
#
_symmetry.space_group_name_H-M   'P 1'
#
loop_
_entity.id
_entity.type
_entity.pdbx_description
1 polymer ?
#
loop_
_entity_poly.entity_id
_entity_poly.type
_entity_poly.pdbx_seq_one_letter_code
_entity_poly.pdbx_strand_id
1 'polypeptide(L)'
;MLRPRRSTRPPNNYAQEQELDIEQSNTRSQQKKKIRGKSVAQREVIASESPTESEDPNASELLKELVKLRKEIRRRDELHKEELQKVKEEFTAALAENGHDEILREIQSLRVAISPADPTTGSPSYADVARTPPTSYPSNIRTLPSSNTTPTTFTDTLYCTIDTSKMANNENEKMSAGPIRAAVETEIRRMDEHTQWRCRAVTVDPKNNHRIRIACRDEAEHQLVKKVAETKIGVGARVLRDELYPIKVDSVNRAAVLDEKDEIRTGAAAAFSEENEVTVAKIAWLSRKESAKAYGSMVVYLTRGTDARRLLADGFFHAGGESGVTSTFEL
;
A
#
# COMPACT_ATOMS: atom_id res chain seq x y z
N MET A 1 35.19 -17.01 19.58
CA MET A 1 33.84 -16.95 20.18
C MET A 1 32.82 -17.33 19.11
N LEU A 2 32.43 -18.60 19.02
CA LEU A 2 31.48 -19.14 18.01
C LEU A 2 30.09 -19.33 18.65
N ARG A 3 29.04 -18.81 18.02
CA ARG A 3 27.64 -18.90 18.47
C ARG A 3 26.99 -20.21 17.99
N PRO A 4 26.12 -20.89 18.77
CA PRO A 4 25.57 -22.19 18.39
C PRO A 4 24.37 -22.08 17.43
N ARG A 5 24.22 -23.08 16.55
CA ARG A 5 23.11 -23.20 15.59
C ARG A 5 21.84 -23.71 16.29
N ARG A 6 20.69 -23.04 16.09
CA ARG A 6 19.35 -23.56 16.45
C ARG A 6 18.89 -24.58 15.40
N SER A 7 18.57 -25.79 15.85
CA SER A 7 17.83 -26.80 15.09
C SER A 7 16.37 -26.74 15.54
N THR A 8 15.45 -26.54 14.60
CA THR A 8 14.01 -26.64 14.84
C THR A 8 13.56 -28.06 14.48
N ARG A 9 13.53 -28.96 15.47
CA ARG A 9 12.81 -30.23 15.33
C ARG A 9 11.31 -29.98 15.56
N PRO A 10 10.42 -30.50 14.71
CA PRO A 10 8.98 -30.48 14.98
C PRO A 10 8.64 -31.29 16.24
N PRO A 11 7.52 -30.98 16.93
CA PRO A 11 7.07 -31.72 18.10
C PRO A 11 6.82 -33.20 17.76
N ASN A 12 7.11 -34.09 18.72
CA ASN A 12 7.11 -35.55 18.54
C ASN A 12 5.72 -36.14 18.20
N ASN A 13 4.63 -35.36 18.31
CA ASN A 13 3.25 -35.80 18.14
C ASN A 13 2.54 -35.24 16.88
N TYR A 14 3.27 -34.56 15.98
CA TYR A 14 2.68 -33.92 14.80
C TYR A 14 1.92 -34.90 13.88
N ALA A 15 2.41 -36.14 13.76
CA ALA A 15 1.74 -37.18 12.95
C ALA A 15 0.42 -37.65 13.59
N GLN A 16 0.37 -37.74 14.91
CA GLN A 16 -0.81 -38.20 15.64
C GLN A 16 -1.93 -37.14 15.66
N GLU A 17 -1.57 -35.86 15.70
CA GLU A 17 -2.51 -34.74 15.60
C GLU A 17 -3.19 -34.70 14.21
N GLN A 18 -2.45 -35.01 13.13
CA GLN A 18 -3.05 -35.10 11.80
C GLN A 18 -4.02 -36.27 11.65
N GLU A 19 -3.72 -37.44 12.24
CA GLU A 19 -4.63 -38.59 12.20
C GLU A 19 -5.96 -38.29 12.93
N LEU A 20 -5.91 -37.59 14.07
CA LEU A 20 -7.11 -37.18 14.81
C LEU A 20 -7.98 -36.18 14.04
N ASP A 21 -7.36 -35.24 13.32
CA ASP A 21 -8.08 -34.27 12.48
C ASP A 21 -8.73 -34.95 11.25
N ILE A 22 -8.07 -35.96 10.67
CA ILE A 22 -8.61 -36.75 9.56
C ILE A 22 -9.79 -37.63 10.03
N GLU A 23 -9.71 -38.21 11.23
CA GLU A 23 -10.84 -38.95 11.82
C GLU A 23 -12.02 -38.05 12.18
N GLN A 24 -11.78 -36.86 12.74
CA GLN A 24 -12.85 -35.89 13.03
C GLN A 24 -13.55 -35.39 11.76
N SER A 25 -12.80 -35.13 10.68
CA SER A 25 -13.38 -34.68 9.41
C SER A 25 -14.21 -35.79 8.72
N ASN A 26 -13.78 -37.05 8.84
CA ASN A 26 -14.54 -38.20 8.34
C ASN A 26 -15.82 -38.48 9.14
N THR A 27 -15.79 -38.40 10.48
CA THR A 27 -16.98 -38.60 11.33
C THR A 27 -18.04 -37.51 11.10
N ARG A 28 -17.62 -36.26 10.92
CA ARG A 28 -18.51 -35.13 10.61
C ARG A 28 -19.18 -35.27 9.23
N SER A 29 -18.45 -35.82 8.26
CA SER A 29 -18.96 -36.11 6.92
C SER A 29 -19.99 -37.24 6.92
N GLN A 30 -19.80 -38.28 7.75
CA GLN A 30 -20.76 -39.37 7.90
C GLN A 30 -22.04 -38.93 8.63
N GLN A 31 -21.94 -38.08 9.67
CA GLN A 31 -23.12 -37.49 10.32
C GLN A 31 -23.95 -36.63 9.36
N LYS A 32 -23.30 -35.83 8.50
CA LYS A 32 -23.99 -34.98 7.52
C LYS A 32 -24.72 -35.81 6.44
N LYS A 33 -24.20 -36.98 6.07
CA LYS A 33 -24.89 -37.96 5.19
C LYS A 33 -26.09 -38.62 5.90
N LYS A 34 -25.99 -38.93 7.19
CA LYS A 34 -27.07 -39.58 7.97
C LYS A 34 -28.28 -38.65 8.22
N ILE A 35 -28.05 -37.35 8.33
CA ILE A 35 -29.12 -36.35 8.57
C ILE A 35 -29.91 -36.03 7.28
N ARG A 36 -29.30 -36.18 6.10
CA ARG A 36 -29.95 -35.89 4.81
C ARG A 36 -30.79 -37.06 4.25
N GLY A 37 -30.76 -38.23 4.88
CA GLY A 37 -31.40 -39.46 4.39
C GLY A 37 -32.69 -39.91 5.10
N LYS A 38 -33.21 -39.17 6.08
CA LYS A 38 -34.48 -39.52 6.75
C LYS A 38 -35.55 -38.45 6.51
N SER A 39 -36.38 -38.71 5.51
CA SER A 39 -37.65 -38.03 5.26
C SER A 39 -38.65 -38.31 6.38
N VAL A 40 -39.48 -37.29 6.61
CA VAL A 40 -40.62 -37.24 7.53
C VAL A 40 -41.71 -38.22 7.08
N ALA A 41 -42.03 -39.22 7.91
CA ALA A 41 -43.34 -39.89 7.92
C ALA A 41 -43.52 -40.73 9.20
N GLN A 42 -44.71 -40.60 9.82
CA GLN A 42 -45.32 -41.41 10.90
C GLN A 42 -44.68 -41.25 12.29
N ARG A 43 -45.23 -40.44 13.22
CA ARG A 43 -46.56 -40.43 13.88
C ARG A 43 -46.72 -41.55 14.91
N GLU A 44 -46.80 -41.09 16.17
CA GLU A 44 -47.64 -41.58 17.28
C GLU A 44 -47.15 -42.70 18.25
N VAL A 45 -47.36 -42.37 19.55
CA VAL A 45 -47.50 -43.22 20.77
C VAL A 45 -46.22 -43.96 21.23
N ILE A 46 -45.76 -44.00 22.49
CA ILE A 46 -46.38 -44.07 23.83
C ILE A 46 -45.43 -43.44 24.88
N ALA A 47 -46.00 -42.75 25.85
CA ALA A 47 -45.39 -42.30 27.10
C ALA A 47 -45.39 -43.41 28.16
N SER A 48 -44.34 -43.48 28.99
CA SER A 48 -44.37 -43.98 30.39
C SER A 48 -42.94 -43.95 30.94
N GLU A 49 -42.55 -42.91 31.66
CA GLU A 49 -42.55 -42.84 33.14
C GLU A 49 -41.37 -43.58 33.81
N SER A 50 -40.43 -42.83 34.38
CA SER A 50 -40.39 -42.65 35.84
C SER A 50 -39.28 -41.66 36.25
N PRO A 51 -39.51 -40.85 37.30
CA PRO A 51 -38.60 -39.81 37.75
C PRO A 51 -37.61 -40.40 38.76
N THR A 52 -36.31 -40.23 38.53
CA THR A 52 -35.33 -40.37 39.60
C THR A 52 -34.95 -38.98 40.09
N GLU A 53 -35.65 -38.60 41.16
CA GLU A 53 -35.26 -37.54 42.08
C GLU A 53 -33.84 -37.79 42.57
N SER A 54 -32.91 -36.97 42.09
CA SER A 54 -31.76 -36.55 42.88
C SER A 54 -31.50 -35.10 42.49
N GLU A 55 -32.22 -34.19 43.14
CA GLU A 55 -31.97 -32.76 43.02
C GLU A 55 -30.64 -32.44 43.71
N ASP A 56 -29.56 -32.51 42.93
CA ASP A 56 -28.33 -31.83 43.28
C ASP A 56 -28.53 -30.35 42.91
N PRO A 57 -28.72 -29.44 43.88
CA PRO A 57 -29.16 -28.06 43.62
C PRO A 57 -28.21 -27.32 42.66
N ASN A 58 -26.94 -27.70 42.68
CA ASN A 58 -25.88 -27.17 41.83
C ASN A 58 -26.04 -27.59 40.35
N ALA A 59 -26.51 -28.81 40.06
CA ALA A 59 -26.71 -29.29 38.69
C ALA A 59 -27.92 -28.60 38.02
N SER A 60 -29.00 -28.37 38.77
CA SER A 60 -30.17 -27.61 38.32
C SER A 60 -29.82 -26.15 37.99
N GLU A 61 -28.93 -25.55 38.78
CA GLU A 61 -28.46 -24.18 38.57
C GLU A 61 -27.57 -24.05 37.33
N LEU A 62 -26.63 -24.98 37.12
CA LEU A 62 -25.80 -25.04 35.92
C LEU A 62 -26.63 -25.25 34.63
N LEU A 63 -27.67 -26.08 34.69
CA LEU A 63 -28.60 -26.28 33.56
C LEU A 63 -29.37 -24.99 33.23
N LYS A 64 -29.80 -24.24 34.25
CA LYS A 64 -30.45 -22.93 34.06
C LYS A 64 -29.51 -21.93 33.38
N GLU A 65 -28.24 -21.88 33.81
CA GLU A 65 -27.23 -21.00 33.20
C GLU A 65 -26.88 -21.41 31.76
N LEU A 66 -26.77 -22.72 31.46
CA LEU A 66 -26.57 -23.19 30.09
C LEU A 66 -27.74 -22.81 29.16
N VAL A 67 -28.98 -22.89 29.66
CA VAL A 67 -30.15 -22.46 28.90
C VAL A 67 -30.14 -20.94 28.67
N LYS A 68 -29.73 -20.13 29.66
CA LYS A 68 -29.58 -18.68 29.51
C LYS A 68 -28.50 -18.33 28.48
N LEU A 69 -27.30 -18.90 28.60
CA LEU A 69 -26.19 -18.67 27.67
C LEU A 69 -26.56 -19.08 26.24
N ARG A 70 -27.28 -20.19 26.07
CA ARG A 70 -27.76 -20.63 24.75
C ARG A 70 -28.77 -19.67 24.13
N LYS A 71 -29.60 -19.01 24.94
CA LYS A 71 -30.50 -17.95 24.45
C LYS A 71 -29.73 -16.70 24.06
N GLU A 72 -28.74 -16.30 24.85
CA GLU A 72 -27.93 -15.12 24.57
C GLU A 72 -27.06 -15.29 23.32
N ILE A 73 -26.47 -16.47 23.11
CA ILE A 73 -25.73 -16.79 21.88
C ILE A 73 -26.63 -16.62 20.65
N ARG A 74 -27.85 -17.19 20.67
CA ARG A 74 -28.79 -17.03 19.57
C ARG A 74 -29.17 -15.57 19.31
N ARG A 75 -29.32 -14.78 20.38
CA ARG A 75 -29.65 -13.36 20.27
C ARG A 75 -28.52 -12.58 19.60
N ARG A 76 -27.27 -12.87 19.96
CA ARG A 76 -26.09 -12.26 19.33
C ARG A 76 -25.91 -12.71 17.88
N ASP A 77 -26.18 -13.98 17.58
CA ASP A 77 -26.09 -14.50 16.21
C ASP A 77 -27.11 -13.81 15.29
N GLU A 78 -28.34 -13.57 15.76
CA GLU A 78 -29.35 -12.85 14.97
C GLU A 78 -28.97 -11.36 14.81
N LEU A 79 -28.46 -10.71 15.86
CA LEU A 79 -27.99 -9.33 15.79
C LEU A 79 -26.84 -9.17 14.78
N HIS A 80 -25.82 -10.04 14.85
CA HIS A 80 -24.71 -10.00 13.91
C HIS A 80 -25.16 -10.24 12.47
N LYS A 81 -26.17 -11.09 12.27
CA LYS A 81 -26.74 -11.34 10.94
C LYS A 81 -27.47 -10.11 10.40
N GLU A 82 -28.18 -9.37 11.25
CA GLU A 82 -28.79 -8.09 10.88
C GLU A 82 -27.73 -7.01 10.55
N GLU A 83 -26.65 -6.91 11.33
CA GLU A 83 -25.55 -5.98 11.04
C GLU A 83 -24.85 -6.33 9.72
N LEU A 84 -24.58 -7.61 9.46
CA LEU A 84 -24.02 -8.09 8.19
C LEU A 84 -24.93 -7.78 7.01
N GLN A 85 -26.24 -7.93 7.17
CA GLN A 85 -27.23 -7.58 6.15
C GLN A 85 -27.17 -6.07 5.86
N LYS A 86 -27.13 -5.24 6.90
CA LYS A 86 -27.06 -3.79 6.77
C LYS A 86 -25.77 -3.33 6.07
N VAL A 87 -24.61 -3.85 6.49
CA VAL A 87 -23.32 -3.53 5.85
C VAL A 87 -23.32 -3.97 4.38
N LYS A 88 -23.92 -5.10 4.05
CA LYS A 88 -24.06 -5.55 2.67
C LYS A 88 -24.92 -4.59 1.84
N GLU A 89 -26.05 -4.13 2.40
CA GLU A 89 -26.93 -3.15 1.75
C GLU A 89 -26.22 -1.82 1.54
N GLU A 90 -25.52 -1.30 2.56
CA GLU A 90 -24.70 -0.09 2.48
C GLU A 90 -23.59 -0.22 1.42
N PHE A 91 -22.90 -1.36 1.36
CA PHE A 91 -21.88 -1.62 0.33
C PHE A 91 -22.47 -1.67 -1.08
N THR A 92 -23.65 -2.28 -1.26
CA THR A 92 -24.33 -2.30 -2.57
C THR A 92 -24.83 -0.92 -2.98
N ALA A 93 -25.28 -0.10 -2.02
CA ALA A 93 -25.68 1.28 -2.29
C ALA A 93 -24.47 2.14 -2.69
N ALA A 94 -23.35 2.03 -1.97
CA ALA A 94 -22.10 2.72 -2.31
C ALA A 94 -21.57 2.28 -3.70
N LEU A 95 -21.74 1.01 -4.08
CA LEU A 95 -21.37 0.53 -5.40
C LEU A 95 -22.25 1.13 -6.51
N ALA A 96 -23.52 1.40 -6.23
CA ALA A 96 -24.43 2.06 -7.17
C ALA A 96 -24.22 3.58 -7.24
N GLU A 97 -23.82 4.21 -6.13
CA GLU A 97 -23.49 5.65 -6.06
C GLU A 97 -22.15 5.96 -6.72
N ASN A 98 -21.18 5.05 -6.63
CA ASN A 98 -19.98 5.08 -7.47
C ASN A 98 -20.44 4.96 -8.92
N GLY A 99 -20.46 6.09 -9.64
CA GLY A 99 -20.95 6.27 -11.00
C GLY A 99 -20.22 5.46 -12.08
N HIS A 100 -20.01 4.17 -11.85
CA HIS A 100 -19.44 3.21 -12.77
C HIS A 100 -20.24 3.20 -14.07
N ASP A 101 -21.57 3.31 -14.00
CA ASP A 101 -22.42 3.42 -15.19
C ASP A 101 -22.31 4.80 -15.88
N GLU A 102 -22.07 5.88 -15.13
CA GLU A 102 -21.76 7.21 -15.67
C GLU A 102 -20.44 7.16 -16.45
N ILE A 103 -19.39 6.59 -15.83
CA ILE A 103 -18.05 6.43 -16.38
C ILE A 103 -18.09 5.52 -17.61
N LEU A 104 -18.85 4.42 -17.58
CA LEU A 104 -19.01 3.52 -18.73
C LEU A 104 -19.71 4.23 -19.90
N ARG A 105 -20.77 5.01 -19.63
CA ARG A 105 -21.43 5.83 -20.66
C ARG A 105 -20.49 6.87 -21.24
N GLU A 106 -19.68 7.52 -20.41
CA GLU A 106 -18.71 8.52 -20.84
C GLU A 106 -17.59 7.89 -21.69
N ILE A 107 -17.05 6.75 -21.27
CA ILE A 107 -16.08 5.96 -22.06
C ILE A 107 -16.68 5.56 -23.41
N GLN A 108 -17.94 5.14 -23.46
CA GLN A 108 -18.59 4.73 -24.70
C GLN A 108 -18.85 5.92 -25.64
N SER A 109 -19.26 7.06 -25.10
CA SER A 109 -19.40 8.32 -25.82
C SER A 109 -18.06 8.79 -26.43
N LEU A 110 -16.98 8.74 -25.64
CA LEU A 110 -15.63 9.07 -26.10
C LEU A 110 -15.15 8.12 -27.21
N ARG A 111 -15.45 6.82 -27.12
CA ARG A 111 -15.12 5.86 -28.19
C ARG A 111 -15.83 6.18 -29.49
N VAL A 112 -17.11 6.57 -29.45
CA VAL A 112 -17.86 6.99 -30.65
C VAL A 112 -17.27 8.27 -31.25
N ALA A 113 -16.85 9.22 -30.41
CA ALA A 113 -16.24 10.48 -30.86
C ALA A 113 -14.83 10.32 -31.46
N ILE A 114 -14.08 9.30 -31.02
CA ILE A 114 -12.71 9.01 -31.49
C ILE A 114 -12.72 8.03 -32.68
N SER A 115 -13.81 7.28 -32.86
CA SER A 115 -13.93 6.38 -34.01
C SER A 115 -13.92 7.21 -35.31
N PRO A 116 -13.06 6.88 -36.28
CA PRO A 116 -13.04 7.61 -37.54
C PRO A 116 -14.41 7.43 -38.22
N ALA A 117 -15.08 8.55 -38.48
CA ALA A 117 -16.25 8.56 -39.34
C ALA A 117 -15.88 8.00 -40.72
N ASP A 118 -16.88 7.43 -41.40
CA ASP A 118 -16.83 6.91 -42.76
C ASP A 118 -15.97 7.80 -43.72
N PRO A 119 -15.31 7.24 -44.74
CA PRO A 119 -14.27 7.91 -45.54
C PRO A 119 -14.70 9.14 -46.36
N THR A 120 -15.94 9.62 -46.22
CA THR A 120 -16.50 10.66 -47.10
C THR A 120 -16.39 12.09 -46.58
N THR A 121 -15.88 12.33 -45.36
CA THR A 121 -15.58 13.69 -44.89
C THR A 121 -14.22 13.74 -44.20
N GLY A 122 -13.20 14.04 -44.99
CA GLY A 122 -11.79 14.05 -44.60
C GLY A 122 -11.47 15.05 -43.48
N SER A 123 -10.79 14.57 -42.45
CA SER A 123 -10.02 15.40 -41.53
C SER A 123 -8.94 16.17 -42.30
N PRO A 124 -8.74 17.48 -42.04
CA PRO A 124 -7.77 18.28 -42.77
C PRO A 124 -6.34 17.74 -42.56
N SER A 125 -5.57 17.71 -43.64
CA SER A 125 -4.18 17.27 -43.61
C SER A 125 -3.33 18.31 -42.88
N TYR A 126 -2.20 17.89 -42.29
CA TYR A 126 -1.25 18.80 -41.64
C TYR A 126 -0.83 19.97 -42.55
N ALA A 127 -0.78 19.75 -43.86
CA ALA A 127 -0.49 20.77 -44.86
C ALA A 127 -1.57 21.87 -44.97
N ASP A 128 -2.84 21.55 -44.66
CA ASP A 128 -3.96 22.49 -44.74
C ASP A 128 -3.98 23.43 -43.51
N VAL A 129 -3.52 22.92 -42.36
CA VAL A 129 -3.38 23.70 -41.12
C VAL A 129 -2.18 24.65 -41.19
N ALA A 130 -1.08 24.25 -41.82
CA ALA A 130 0.12 25.10 -41.92
C ALA A 130 -0.04 26.28 -42.91
N ARG A 131 -1.06 26.25 -43.77
CA ARG A 131 -1.30 27.28 -44.80
C ARG A 131 -2.34 28.34 -44.38
N THR A 132 -2.96 28.21 -43.22
CA THR A 132 -4.00 29.15 -42.79
C THR A 132 -3.38 30.43 -42.19
N PRO A 133 -3.76 31.64 -42.66
CA PRO A 133 -3.29 32.91 -42.09
C PRO A 133 -3.68 33.08 -40.61
N PRO A 134 -2.90 33.80 -39.78
CA PRO A 134 -3.12 33.92 -38.33
C PRO A 134 -4.48 34.52 -37.91
N THR A 135 -5.20 35.15 -38.83
CA THR A 135 -6.44 35.88 -38.56
C THR A 135 -7.71 35.16 -39.04
N SER A 136 -7.60 34.00 -39.68
CA SER A 136 -8.76 33.16 -39.99
C SER A 136 -8.84 32.02 -38.98
N TYR A 137 -9.79 32.12 -38.04
CA TYR A 137 -10.18 30.99 -37.20
C TYR A 137 -11.04 30.03 -38.03
N PRO A 138 -10.58 28.82 -38.37
CA PRO A 138 -11.49 27.80 -38.88
C PRO A 138 -12.41 27.35 -37.74
N SER A 139 -13.72 27.53 -37.91
CA SER A 139 -14.80 27.19 -36.96
C SER A 139 -14.90 25.70 -36.60
N ASN A 140 -14.05 24.87 -37.20
CA ASN A 140 -14.04 23.42 -37.15
C ASN A 140 -12.82 22.84 -36.40
N ILE A 141 -11.95 23.67 -35.82
CA ILE A 141 -11.06 23.20 -34.76
C ILE A 141 -11.88 23.24 -33.47
N ARG A 142 -12.41 22.08 -33.07
CA ARG A 142 -12.90 21.89 -31.71
C ARG A 142 -11.71 22.16 -30.80
N THR A 143 -11.65 23.36 -30.25
CA THR A 143 -10.78 23.68 -29.12
C THR A 143 -11.17 22.67 -28.05
N LEU A 144 -10.35 21.62 -27.90
CA LEU A 144 -10.47 20.75 -26.76
C LEU A 144 -10.43 21.69 -25.55
N PRO A 145 -11.45 21.72 -24.69
CA PRO A 145 -11.26 22.37 -23.42
C PRO A 145 -10.02 21.72 -22.83
N SER A 146 -9.04 22.53 -22.44
CA SER A 146 -8.02 22.15 -21.48
C SER A 146 -8.70 21.91 -20.13
N SER A 147 -9.68 21.01 -20.10
CA SER A 147 -10.35 20.55 -18.91
C SER A 147 -9.46 19.48 -18.33
N ASN A 148 -8.56 19.91 -17.44
CA ASN A 148 -8.13 19.17 -16.27
C ASN A 148 -7.89 17.66 -16.44
N THR A 149 -7.32 17.20 -17.56
CA THR A 149 -6.45 16.03 -17.47
C THR A 149 -5.24 16.56 -16.73
N THR A 150 -5.25 16.47 -15.40
CA THR A 150 -4.00 16.45 -14.64
C THR A 150 -3.09 15.51 -15.43
N PRO A 151 -2.04 16.00 -16.10
CA PRO A 151 -1.07 15.09 -16.65
C PRO A 151 -0.59 14.32 -15.43
N THR A 152 -0.85 13.01 -15.37
CA THR A 152 -0.30 12.17 -14.30
C THR A 152 1.19 12.39 -14.39
N THR A 153 1.67 13.22 -13.47
CA THR A 153 2.94 13.91 -13.57
C THR A 153 4.00 12.83 -13.69
N PHE A 154 4.88 12.99 -14.69
CA PHE A 154 6.10 12.22 -14.77
C PHE A 154 6.73 12.14 -13.36
N THR A 155 6.97 10.92 -12.85
CA THR A 155 7.79 10.53 -11.68
C THR A 155 7.13 10.37 -10.28
N ASP A 156 6.20 9.42 -10.11
CA ASP A 156 6.03 8.67 -8.84
C ASP A 156 6.75 7.32 -8.89
N THR A 157 7.90 7.27 -9.56
CA THR A 157 8.68 6.04 -9.68
C THR A 157 9.69 6.02 -8.55
N LEU A 158 9.49 5.14 -7.56
CA LEU A 158 10.47 4.89 -6.51
C LEU A 158 11.68 4.15 -7.11
N TYR A 159 12.88 4.54 -6.71
CA TYR A 159 14.12 3.92 -7.18
C TYR A 159 14.90 3.31 -6.03
N CYS A 160 15.27 2.04 -6.17
CA CYS A 160 16.35 1.44 -5.38
C CYS A 160 17.67 1.72 -6.12
N THR A 161 18.55 2.52 -5.51
CA THR A 161 19.84 2.89 -6.14
C THR A 161 20.96 2.06 -5.55
N ILE A 162 21.71 1.37 -6.40
CA ILE A 162 22.83 0.51 -6.05
C ILE A 162 24.10 1.18 -6.57
N ASP A 163 25.05 1.40 -5.68
CA ASP A 163 26.37 1.94 -6.00
C ASP A 163 27.40 0.81 -6.01
N THR A 164 28.01 0.61 -7.18
CA THR A 164 29.00 -0.44 -7.46
C THR A 164 30.43 0.09 -7.46
N SER A 165 30.66 1.36 -7.11
CA SER A 165 31.99 2.00 -7.17
C SER A 165 33.06 1.32 -6.31
N LYS A 166 32.66 0.60 -5.26
CA LYS A 166 33.57 -0.11 -4.33
C LYS A 166 33.64 -1.61 -4.57
N MET A 167 33.02 -2.12 -5.64
CA MET A 167 33.15 -3.53 -5.98
C MET A 167 34.56 -3.80 -6.50
N ALA A 168 35.13 -4.96 -6.14
CA ALA A 168 36.42 -5.38 -6.68
C ALA A 168 36.33 -5.42 -8.20
N ASN A 169 37.20 -4.65 -8.88
CA ASN A 169 37.33 -4.70 -10.33
C ASN A 169 38.02 -6.00 -10.73
N ASN A 170 37.28 -7.12 -10.72
CA ASN A 170 37.62 -8.22 -11.60
C ASN A 170 37.05 -7.83 -12.97
N GLU A 171 37.92 -7.61 -13.96
CA GLU A 171 37.59 -7.19 -15.33
C GLU A 171 36.47 -8.03 -15.98
N ASN A 172 36.26 -9.27 -15.51
CA ASN A 172 35.26 -10.22 -16.01
C ASN A 172 33.94 -10.28 -15.20
N GLU A 173 33.86 -9.63 -14.03
CA GLU A 173 32.69 -9.68 -13.12
C GLU A 173 32.21 -8.28 -12.67
N LYS A 174 32.44 -7.25 -13.50
CA LYS A 174 31.90 -5.92 -13.20
C LYS A 174 30.37 -5.99 -13.17
N MET A 175 29.82 -5.85 -11.97
CA MET A 175 28.38 -5.92 -11.72
C MET A 175 27.67 -4.77 -12.43
N SER A 176 27.22 -5.02 -13.66
CA SER A 176 26.51 -4.06 -14.51
C SER A 176 24.99 -4.20 -14.36
N ALA A 177 24.20 -3.35 -15.04
CA ALA A 177 22.75 -3.36 -14.90
C ALA A 177 22.10 -4.72 -15.23
N GLY A 178 22.67 -5.49 -16.16
CA GLY A 178 22.17 -6.82 -16.55
C GLY A 178 22.32 -7.87 -15.43
N PRO A 179 23.53 -8.13 -14.93
CA PRO A 179 23.77 -9.01 -13.79
C PRO A 179 22.98 -8.63 -12.54
N ILE A 180 22.87 -7.33 -12.22
CA ILE A 180 22.05 -6.85 -11.10
C ILE A 180 20.58 -7.23 -11.30
N ARG A 181 20.03 -6.95 -12.49
CA ARG A 181 18.66 -7.33 -12.84
C ARG A 181 18.45 -8.82 -12.65
N ALA A 182 19.32 -9.65 -13.22
CA ALA A 182 19.21 -11.11 -13.13
C ALA A 182 19.27 -11.62 -11.69
N ALA A 183 20.19 -11.09 -10.87
CA ALA A 183 20.34 -11.48 -9.47
C ALA A 183 19.10 -11.13 -8.64
N VAL A 184 18.59 -9.91 -8.77
CA VAL A 184 17.41 -9.44 -8.04
C VAL A 184 16.16 -10.22 -8.48
N GLU A 185 15.95 -10.36 -9.79
CA GLU A 185 14.80 -11.11 -10.31
C GLU A 185 14.83 -12.58 -9.90
N THR A 186 15.99 -13.22 -9.93
CA THR A 186 16.13 -14.64 -9.54
C THR A 186 15.83 -14.83 -8.06
N GLU A 187 16.32 -13.95 -7.19
CA GLU A 187 16.05 -14.08 -5.76
C GLU A 187 14.59 -13.78 -5.43
N ILE A 188 13.99 -12.76 -6.03
CA ILE A 188 12.58 -12.44 -5.79
C ILE A 188 11.69 -13.57 -6.28
N ARG A 189 11.94 -14.14 -7.47
CA ARG A 189 11.18 -15.30 -7.98
C ARG A 189 11.29 -16.55 -7.13
N ARG A 190 12.35 -16.68 -6.33
CA ARG A 190 12.53 -17.79 -5.39
C ARG A 190 11.59 -17.69 -4.18
N MET A 191 10.98 -16.53 -3.95
CA MET A 191 10.00 -16.31 -2.89
C MET A 191 8.62 -16.79 -3.36
N ASP A 192 7.86 -17.46 -2.49
CA ASP A 192 6.67 -18.27 -2.83
C ASP A 192 5.52 -17.49 -3.53
N GLU A 193 5.57 -16.16 -3.57
CA GLU A 193 4.53 -15.28 -4.13
C GLU A 193 4.93 -14.56 -5.44
N HIS A 194 6.14 -14.79 -5.96
CA HIS A 194 6.74 -13.90 -6.98
C HIS A 194 7.30 -14.62 -8.21
N THR A 195 6.77 -15.79 -8.56
CA THR A 195 7.29 -16.65 -9.64
C THR A 195 7.38 -15.97 -11.02
N GLN A 196 6.51 -15.01 -11.32
CA GLN A 196 6.52 -14.22 -12.57
C GLN A 196 7.05 -12.78 -12.40
N TRP A 197 7.63 -12.47 -11.24
CA TRP A 197 8.13 -11.13 -10.97
C TRP A 197 9.29 -10.77 -11.89
N ARG A 198 9.35 -9.49 -12.27
CA ARG A 198 10.44 -8.90 -13.07
C ARG A 198 10.66 -7.45 -12.64
N CYS A 199 11.87 -6.95 -12.81
CA CYS A 199 12.15 -5.54 -12.57
C CYS A 199 11.34 -4.68 -13.55
N ARG A 200 10.75 -3.58 -13.08
CA ARG A 200 10.05 -2.60 -13.93
C ARG A 200 11.01 -1.93 -14.91
N ALA A 201 12.13 -1.43 -14.42
CA ALA A 201 13.24 -0.93 -15.22
C ALA A 201 14.54 -0.98 -14.40
N VAL A 202 15.67 -1.14 -15.09
CA VAL A 202 17.00 -0.99 -14.48
C VAL A 202 17.80 -0.07 -15.37
N THR A 203 18.22 1.07 -14.84
CA THR A 203 18.93 2.13 -15.56
C THR A 203 20.27 2.42 -14.91
N VAL A 204 21.21 2.94 -15.70
CA VAL A 204 22.49 3.46 -15.21
C VAL A 204 22.35 4.98 -15.14
N ASP A 205 22.79 5.58 -14.02
CA ASP A 205 22.76 7.03 -13.86
C ASP A 205 23.74 7.69 -14.84
N PRO A 206 23.28 8.59 -15.73
CA PRO A 206 24.15 9.26 -16.70
C PRO A 206 25.20 10.16 -16.03
N LYS A 207 24.97 10.60 -14.77
CA LYS A 207 25.94 11.38 -14.00
C LYS A 207 27.00 10.50 -13.34
N ASN A 208 26.70 9.22 -13.10
CA ASN A 208 27.60 8.29 -12.45
C ASN A 208 27.36 6.85 -12.92
N ASN A 209 28.26 6.35 -13.78
CA ASN A 209 28.18 5.01 -14.35
C ASN A 209 28.25 3.87 -13.31
N HIS A 210 28.66 4.15 -12.07
CA HIS A 210 28.66 3.20 -10.96
C HIS A 210 27.33 3.16 -10.19
N ARG A 211 26.40 4.07 -10.48
CA ARG A 211 25.06 4.09 -9.87
C ARG A 211 24.06 3.46 -10.81
N ILE A 212 23.47 2.36 -10.35
CA ILE A 212 22.44 1.61 -11.05
C ILE A 212 21.14 1.80 -10.29
N ARG A 213 20.06 2.19 -10.98
CA ARG A 213 18.74 2.45 -10.38
C ARG A 213 17.76 1.38 -10.84
N ILE A 214 17.05 0.76 -9.90
CA ILE A 214 15.93 -0.14 -10.17
C ILE A 214 14.64 0.61 -9.89
N ALA A 215 13.84 0.83 -10.92
CA ALA A 215 12.51 1.40 -10.79
C ALA A 215 11.57 0.38 -10.13
N CYS A 216 10.77 0.82 -9.18
CA CYS A 216 9.79 0.01 -8.47
C CYS A 216 8.37 0.45 -8.83
N ARG A 217 7.40 -0.47 -8.68
CA ARG A 217 5.98 -0.21 -8.92
C ARG A 217 5.29 0.50 -7.75
N ASP A 218 5.63 0.09 -6.54
CA ASP A 218 5.05 0.60 -5.29
C ASP A 218 6.10 0.52 -4.16
N GLU A 219 5.73 1.00 -2.97
CA GLU A 219 6.59 1.01 -1.78
C GLU A 219 6.92 -0.40 -1.29
N ALA A 220 5.98 -1.35 -1.37
CA ALA A 220 6.24 -2.73 -0.94
C ALA A 220 7.27 -3.42 -1.83
N GLU A 221 7.17 -3.24 -3.15
CA GLU A 221 8.16 -3.67 -4.13
C GLU A 221 9.50 -2.97 -3.91
N HIS A 222 9.49 -1.67 -3.61
CA HIS A 222 10.72 -0.93 -3.32
C HIS A 222 11.45 -1.50 -2.11
N GLN A 223 10.75 -1.74 -1.00
CA GLN A 223 11.33 -2.34 0.21
C GLN A 223 11.82 -3.78 -0.05
N LEU A 224 11.08 -4.56 -0.83
CA LEU A 224 11.47 -5.91 -1.22
C LEU A 224 12.75 -5.90 -2.06
N VAL A 225 12.80 -5.07 -3.11
CA VAL A 225 13.96 -4.92 -3.99
C VAL A 225 15.17 -4.43 -3.20
N LYS A 226 14.99 -3.46 -2.31
CA LYS A 226 16.04 -2.94 -1.41
C LYS A 226 16.63 -4.05 -0.55
N LYS A 227 15.79 -4.83 0.13
CA LYS A 227 16.21 -5.95 0.98
C LYS A 227 16.96 -7.04 0.20
N VAL A 228 16.46 -7.40 -0.98
CA VAL A 228 17.11 -8.38 -1.85
C VAL A 228 18.44 -7.86 -2.36
N ALA A 229 18.47 -6.60 -2.80
CA ALA A 229 19.67 -5.94 -3.29
C ALA A 229 20.77 -5.88 -2.22
N GLU A 230 20.43 -5.50 -0.98
CA GLU A 230 21.36 -5.47 0.16
C GLU A 230 21.92 -6.85 0.51
N THR A 231 21.09 -7.89 0.39
CA THR A 231 21.48 -9.25 0.79
C THR A 231 22.30 -9.96 -0.29
N LYS A 232 22.02 -9.70 -1.57
CA LYS A 232 22.51 -10.52 -2.70
C LYS A 232 23.51 -9.83 -3.60
N ILE A 233 23.48 -8.51 -3.71
CA ILE A 233 24.45 -7.82 -4.55
C ILE A 233 25.77 -7.82 -3.78
N GLY A 234 26.75 -8.54 -4.32
CA GLY A 234 27.93 -9.04 -3.63
C GLY A 234 28.78 -8.01 -2.87
N VAL A 235 29.80 -8.52 -2.15
CA VAL A 235 30.71 -7.74 -1.30
C VAL A 235 31.26 -6.52 -2.06
N GLY A 236 30.93 -5.31 -1.60
CA GLY A 236 31.39 -4.05 -2.19
C GLY A 236 30.31 -3.23 -2.91
N ALA A 237 29.17 -3.83 -3.27
CA ALA A 237 27.99 -3.05 -3.66
C ALA A 237 27.32 -2.49 -2.41
N ARG A 238 26.88 -1.22 -2.50
CA ARG A 238 26.07 -0.60 -1.46
C ARG A 238 24.76 -0.13 -2.05
N VAL A 239 23.66 -0.55 -1.45
CA VAL A 239 22.37 0.08 -1.72
C VAL A 239 22.42 1.45 -1.04
N LEU A 240 22.26 2.50 -1.83
CA LEU A 240 22.19 3.87 -1.31
C LEU A 240 20.88 4.03 -0.55
N ARG A 241 20.90 4.93 0.44
CA ARG A 241 19.67 5.36 1.10
C ARG A 241 18.73 5.99 0.07
N ASP A 242 17.46 6.02 0.45
CA ASP A 242 16.40 6.58 -0.38
C ASP A 242 16.76 8.03 -0.74
N GLU A 243 16.48 8.40 -1.99
CA GLU A 243 16.72 9.75 -2.48
C GLU A 243 15.86 10.71 -1.65
N LEU A 244 16.50 11.60 -0.89
CA LEU A 244 15.80 12.56 -0.05
C LEU A 244 15.53 13.83 -0.85
N TYR A 245 14.32 14.35 -0.71
CA TYR A 245 13.86 15.57 -1.38
C TYR A 245 13.76 16.70 -0.36
N PRO A 246 14.76 17.60 -0.29
CA PRO A 246 14.74 18.69 0.66
C PRO A 246 13.77 19.79 0.22
N ILE A 247 12.95 20.27 1.17
CA ILE A 247 12.16 21.49 1.04
C ILE A 247 12.55 22.45 2.16
N LYS A 248 12.63 23.74 1.84
CA LYS A 248 12.82 24.79 2.83
C LYS A 248 11.45 25.18 3.36
N VAL A 249 11.32 25.33 4.67
CA VAL A 249 10.11 25.82 5.32
C VAL A 249 10.48 27.03 6.16
N ASP A 250 9.92 28.17 5.82
CA ASP A 250 10.10 29.45 6.49
C ASP A 250 8.93 29.74 7.45
N SER A 251 9.13 30.63 8.41
CA SER A 251 8.11 31.08 9.37
C SER A 251 7.56 29.94 10.25
N VAL A 252 8.43 29.05 10.70
CA VAL A 252 8.07 27.92 11.56
C VAL A 252 8.30 28.27 13.03
N ASN A 253 7.33 27.92 13.90
CA ASN A 253 7.45 28.12 15.33
C ASN A 253 8.61 27.28 15.90
N ARG A 254 9.58 27.96 16.51
CA ARG A 254 10.77 27.34 17.11
C ARG A 254 10.40 26.30 18.15
N ALA A 255 9.38 26.56 18.97
CA ALA A 255 8.95 25.65 20.02
C ALA A 255 8.31 24.36 19.48
N ALA A 256 7.83 24.34 18.24
CA ALA A 256 7.33 23.12 17.61
C ALA A 256 8.46 22.20 17.14
N VAL A 257 9.62 22.77 16.77
CA VAL A 257 10.74 22.03 16.16
C VAL A 257 11.87 21.72 17.16
N LEU A 258 12.20 22.68 18.02
CA LEU A 258 13.34 22.60 18.94
C LEU A 258 12.92 22.40 20.40
N ASP A 259 13.72 21.63 21.13
CA ASP A 259 13.60 21.45 22.58
C ASP A 259 14.31 22.56 23.37
N GLU A 260 14.30 22.45 24.71
CA GLU A 260 14.96 23.41 25.62
C GLU A 260 16.49 23.48 25.45
N LYS A 261 17.10 22.48 24.78
CA LYS A 261 18.54 22.41 24.50
C LYS A 261 18.87 22.89 23.08
N ASP A 262 17.88 23.47 22.38
CA ASP A 262 17.95 23.87 20.99
C ASP A 262 18.25 22.71 20.02
N GLU A 263 17.94 21.48 20.40
CA GLU A 263 18.04 20.31 19.52
C GLU A 263 16.68 19.96 18.93
N ILE A 264 16.68 19.26 17.79
CA ILE A 264 15.43 18.83 17.14
C ILE A 264 14.66 17.92 18.11
N ARG A 265 13.39 18.25 18.39
CA ARG A 265 12.55 17.48 19.31
C ARG A 265 12.44 16.03 18.89
N THR A 266 12.54 15.14 19.88
CA THR A 266 12.28 13.71 19.66
C THR A 266 10.81 13.53 19.26
N GLY A 267 10.58 12.98 18.07
CA GLY A 267 9.23 12.81 17.52
C GLY A 267 8.75 13.93 16.57
N ALA A 268 9.50 15.02 16.39
CA ALA A 268 9.12 16.10 15.46
C ALA A 268 8.91 15.59 14.02
N ALA A 269 9.78 14.68 13.56
CA ALA A 269 9.64 14.08 12.24
C ALA A 269 8.35 13.26 12.11
N ALA A 270 7.96 12.51 13.15
CA ALA A 270 6.73 11.72 13.14
C ALA A 270 5.49 12.62 13.18
N ALA A 271 5.49 13.64 14.04
CA ALA A 271 4.39 14.60 14.13
C ALA A 271 4.18 15.34 12.80
N PHE A 272 5.25 15.86 12.19
CA PHE A 272 5.14 16.56 10.91
C PHE A 272 4.80 15.62 9.75
N SER A 273 5.18 14.35 9.84
CA SER A 273 4.75 13.32 8.87
C SER A 273 3.24 13.14 8.91
N GLU A 274 2.67 13.04 10.12
CA GLU A 274 1.23 12.90 10.33
C GLU A 274 0.46 14.15 9.91
N GLU A 275 0.90 15.34 10.34
CA GLU A 275 0.23 16.62 10.05
C GLU A 275 0.13 16.94 8.54
N ASN A 276 1.07 16.45 7.73
CA ASN A 276 1.13 16.76 6.31
C ASN A 276 0.80 15.55 5.41
N GLU A 277 0.48 14.39 5.99
CA GLU A 277 0.30 13.14 5.25
C GLU A 277 1.50 12.82 4.34
N VAL A 278 2.72 12.92 4.88
CA VAL A 278 3.98 12.67 4.14
C VAL A 278 4.92 11.83 5.00
N THR A 279 5.99 11.30 4.39
CA THR A 279 7.06 10.63 5.15
C THR A 279 8.28 11.54 5.29
N VAL A 280 8.47 12.11 6.48
CA VAL A 280 9.63 12.94 6.83
C VAL A 280 10.78 12.05 7.30
N ALA A 281 11.91 12.09 6.60
CA ALA A 281 13.12 11.33 6.95
C ALA A 281 14.01 12.07 7.95
N LYS A 282 14.14 13.40 7.79
CA LYS A 282 15.03 14.24 8.60
C LYS A 282 14.54 15.69 8.61
N ILE A 283 14.78 16.37 9.71
CA ILE A 283 14.58 17.82 9.84
C ILE A 283 15.91 18.45 10.24
N ALA A 284 16.21 19.63 9.72
CA ALA A 284 17.31 20.45 10.23
C ALA A 284 16.89 21.92 10.34
N TRP A 285 17.25 22.54 11.46
CA TRP A 285 16.98 23.95 11.70
C TRP A 285 18.04 24.82 11.01
N LEU A 286 17.62 25.87 10.30
CA LEU A 286 18.50 26.75 9.51
C LEU A 286 18.77 28.09 10.21
N SER A 287 17.85 28.55 11.06
CA SER A 287 17.99 29.83 11.76
C SER A 287 18.97 29.76 12.93
N ARG A 288 19.54 30.91 13.29
CA ARG A 288 20.47 30.99 14.43
C ARG A 288 19.77 30.63 15.74
N LYS A 289 20.32 29.65 16.46
CA LYS A 289 19.82 29.20 17.76
C LYS A 289 19.90 30.32 18.81
N GLU A 290 20.90 31.20 18.77
CA GLU A 290 20.99 32.30 19.75
C GLU A 290 19.95 33.43 19.53
N SER A 291 19.17 33.40 18.45
CA SER A 291 18.17 34.45 18.22
C SER A 291 16.95 34.25 19.11
N ALA A 292 16.51 35.32 19.79
CA ALA A 292 15.27 35.36 20.56
C ALA A 292 13.99 35.36 19.69
N LYS A 293 14.12 35.04 18.40
CA LYS A 293 12.98 34.98 17.48
C LYS A 293 12.21 33.70 17.74
N ALA A 294 10.90 33.85 17.96
CA ALA A 294 9.99 32.73 18.10
C ALA A 294 9.82 31.93 16.80
N TYR A 295 10.08 32.57 15.66
CA TYR A 295 9.95 31.97 14.34
C TYR A 295 11.30 31.90 13.61
N GLY A 296 11.46 30.86 12.80
CA GLY A 296 12.63 30.69 11.96
C GLY A 296 12.38 29.77 10.78
N SER A 297 13.48 29.38 10.14
CA SER A 297 13.48 28.53 8.96
C SER A 297 14.07 27.16 9.29
N MET A 298 13.52 26.14 8.67
CA MET A 298 14.03 24.77 8.69
C MET A 298 14.10 24.18 7.28
N VAL A 299 14.81 23.07 7.14
CA VAL A 299 14.76 22.20 5.97
C VAL A 299 14.16 20.85 6.41
N VAL A 300 13.21 20.37 5.62
CA VAL A 300 12.56 19.07 5.80
C VAL A 300 12.96 18.18 4.64
N TYR A 301 13.46 16.98 4.95
CA TYR A 301 13.87 15.98 3.97
C TYR A 301 12.78 14.92 3.87
N LEU A 302 12.13 14.86 2.72
CA LEU A 302 11.06 13.90 2.43
C LEU A 302 11.62 12.69 1.69
N THR A 303 11.02 11.51 1.88
CA THR A 303 11.42 10.30 1.14
C THR A 303 10.81 10.24 -0.26
N ARG A 304 9.76 11.01 -0.53
CA ARG A 304 9.02 11.03 -1.80
C ARG A 304 9.10 12.39 -2.48
N GLY A 305 9.51 12.39 -3.75
CA GLY A 305 9.60 13.61 -4.55
C GLY A 305 8.24 14.16 -4.97
N THR A 306 7.23 13.30 -5.06
CA THR A 306 5.83 13.69 -5.26
C THR A 306 5.32 14.52 -4.10
N ASP A 307 5.51 14.06 -2.87
CA ASP A 307 5.14 14.78 -1.65
C ASP A 307 5.86 16.14 -1.55
N ALA A 308 7.16 16.17 -1.85
CA ALA A 308 7.93 17.41 -1.87
C ALA A 308 7.39 18.42 -2.89
N ARG A 309 7.07 17.97 -4.11
CA ARG A 309 6.49 18.84 -5.15
C ARG A 309 5.08 19.30 -4.81
N ARG A 310 4.26 18.44 -4.19
CA ARG A 310 2.93 18.79 -3.70
C ARG A 310 3.04 19.93 -2.69
N LEU A 311 3.86 19.75 -1.65
CA LEU A 311 4.05 20.77 -0.62
C LEU A 311 4.60 22.09 -1.19
N LEU A 312 5.53 22.02 -2.16
CA LEU A 312 6.01 23.22 -2.86
C LEU A 312 4.95 23.91 -3.73
N ALA A 313 4.02 23.14 -4.32
CA ALA A 313 2.92 23.68 -5.11
C ALA A 313 1.82 24.27 -4.24
N ASP A 314 1.53 23.63 -3.11
CA ASP A 314 0.58 24.10 -2.09
C ASP A 314 1.12 25.38 -1.43
N GLY A 315 2.45 25.47 -1.25
CA GLY A 315 3.14 26.66 -0.75
C GLY A 315 3.25 26.72 0.77
N PHE A 316 2.77 25.69 1.48
CA PHE A 316 2.79 25.63 2.94
C PHE A 316 3.09 24.24 3.49
N PHE A 317 3.54 24.20 4.74
CA PHE A 317 3.86 22.98 5.49
C PHE A 317 3.38 23.13 6.92
N HIS A 318 2.58 22.18 7.40
CA HIS A 318 2.05 22.17 8.76
C HIS A 318 3.12 21.73 9.76
N ALA A 319 3.27 22.49 10.84
CA ALA A 319 4.24 22.22 11.90
C ALA A 319 3.70 22.65 13.27
N GLY A 320 3.27 21.67 14.09
CA GLY A 320 2.85 21.90 15.47
C GLY A 320 1.53 22.66 15.57
N GLY A 321 0.61 22.44 14.61
CA GLY A 321 -0.68 23.13 14.54
C GLY A 321 -0.65 24.52 13.87
N GLU A 322 0.53 25.00 13.47
CA GLU A 322 0.72 26.17 12.63
C GLU A 322 1.17 25.77 11.22
N SER A 323 1.31 26.74 10.31
CA SER A 323 1.83 26.51 8.95
C SER A 323 3.03 27.41 8.65
N GLY A 324 4.09 26.82 8.09
CA GLY A 324 5.21 27.54 7.51
C GLY A 324 5.10 27.64 5.99
N VAL A 325 5.83 28.57 5.37
CA VAL A 325 5.85 28.78 3.92
C VAL A 325 6.93 27.93 3.29
N THR A 326 6.59 27.16 2.25
CA THR A 326 7.55 26.27 1.59
C THR A 326 8.26 26.96 0.43
N SER A 327 9.55 26.69 0.25
CA SER A 327 10.32 27.08 -0.92
C SER A 327 11.35 26.01 -1.29
N THR A 328 11.86 26.08 -2.53
CA THR A 328 12.91 25.17 -3.00
C THR A 328 14.18 25.35 -2.15
N PHE A 329 14.75 24.24 -1.69
CA PHE A 329 16.02 24.28 -0.96
C PHE A 329 17.18 24.13 -1.94
N GLU A 330 17.95 25.20 -2.11
CA GLU A 330 19.20 25.17 -2.87
C GLU A 330 20.36 24.85 -1.91
N LEU A 331 21.13 23.82 -2.26
CA LEU A 331 22.25 23.29 -1.47
C LEU A 331 23.54 24.06 -1.68
#